data_AF-A0A759WAK5-F1
#
_entry.id   AF-A0A759WAK5-F1
#
_cell.length_a   1.000
_cell.length_b   1.000
_cell.length_c   1.000
_cell.angle_alpha   90.00
_cell.angle_beta   90.00
_cell.angle_gamma   90.00
#
_symmetry.space_group_name_H-M   'P 1'
#
loop_
_entity.id
_entity.type
_entity.pdbx_description
1 polymer ?
#
loop_
_entity_poly.entity_id
_entity_poly.type
_entity_poly.pdbx_seq_one_letter_code
_entity_poly.pdbx_strand_id
1 'polypeptide(L)'
;MRQLYATSDAMTLYSRVASGCNVRSLDEINAVDDYEKELRLLVMSLKGAMECGDLLPDMIDGMGDIPVPEDNICYLESRQNMLQAIWRNMENNRATWLERCREHDELPELIDEAMSVCRQAFDQMEKLRWHAMEHNVDCEPKGEGKLLSSPEDVDAWFASL
;
A
#
# COMPACT_ATOMS: atom_id res chain seq x y z
N MET A 1 -15.40 -27.24 -29.27
CA MET A 1 -15.69 -26.00 -28.51
C MET A 1 -14.74 -24.84 -28.82
N ARG A 2 -13.42 -25.02 -29.01
CA ARG A 2 -12.49 -23.91 -29.36
C ARG A 2 -12.77 -23.20 -30.71
N GLN A 3 -13.30 -23.90 -31.71
CA GLN A 3 -13.58 -23.31 -33.03
C GLN A 3 -14.76 -22.32 -33.05
N LEU A 4 -15.73 -22.46 -32.14
CA LEU A 4 -16.94 -21.61 -32.12
C LEU A 4 -16.69 -20.23 -31.49
N TYR A 5 -15.80 -20.16 -30.49
CA TYR A 5 -15.38 -18.89 -29.88
C TYR A 5 -14.59 -18.03 -30.87
N ALA A 6 -13.65 -18.63 -31.61
CA ALA A 6 -12.87 -17.94 -32.64
C ALA A 6 -13.74 -17.31 -33.75
N THR A 7 -14.86 -17.93 -34.11
CA THR A 7 -15.79 -17.39 -35.12
C THR A 7 -16.65 -16.24 -34.62
N SER A 8 -17.04 -16.24 -33.35
CA SER A 8 -17.82 -15.14 -32.74
C SER A 8 -16.96 -13.88 -32.60
N ASP A 9 -15.71 -14.04 -32.16
CA ASP A 9 -14.77 -12.92 -32.01
C ASP A 9 -14.38 -12.33 -33.37
N ALA A 10 -14.17 -13.18 -34.38
CA ALA A 10 -13.89 -12.73 -35.75
C ALA A 10 -15.06 -11.93 -36.35
N MET A 11 -16.32 -12.35 -36.13
CA MET A 11 -17.50 -11.61 -36.58
C MET A 11 -17.67 -10.27 -35.87
N THR A 12 -17.35 -10.21 -34.57
CA THR A 12 -17.44 -8.98 -33.78
C THR A 12 -16.36 -7.97 -34.19
N LEU A 13 -15.14 -8.44 -34.44
CA LEU A 13 -14.05 -7.64 -35.02
C LEU A 13 -14.42 -7.13 -36.42
N TYR A 14 -14.93 -7.99 -37.31
CA TYR A 14 -15.35 -7.60 -38.66
C TYR A 14 -16.48 -6.56 -38.66
N SER A 15 -17.46 -6.72 -37.77
CA SER A 15 -18.55 -5.75 -37.60
C SER A 15 -18.00 -4.39 -37.19
N ARG A 16 -17.07 -4.34 -36.23
CA ARG A 16 -16.42 -3.10 -35.76
C ARG A 16 -15.57 -2.43 -36.83
N VAL A 17 -14.82 -3.20 -37.63
CA VAL A 17 -14.07 -2.70 -38.80
C VAL A 17 -15.05 -2.10 -39.82
N ALA A 18 -16.14 -2.80 -40.12
CA ALA A 18 -17.12 -2.37 -41.11
C ALA A 18 -17.89 -1.10 -40.69
N SER A 19 -18.08 -0.88 -39.38
CA SER A 19 -18.69 0.33 -38.84
C SER A 19 -17.70 1.49 -38.62
N GLY A 20 -16.43 1.34 -39.02
CA GLY A 20 -15.43 2.40 -38.90
C GLY A 20 -14.99 2.69 -37.46
N CYS A 21 -15.26 1.76 -36.53
CA CYS A 21 -14.78 1.86 -35.15
C CYS A 21 -13.29 1.54 -35.11
N ASN A 22 -12.55 2.19 -34.20
CA ASN A 22 -11.16 1.81 -33.94
C ASN A 22 -11.13 0.37 -33.44
N VAL A 23 -10.47 -0.52 -34.19
CA VAL A 23 -10.38 -1.93 -33.86
C VAL A 23 -9.06 -2.19 -33.16
N ARG A 24 -9.15 -2.46 -31.86
CA ARG A 24 -8.01 -2.90 -31.04
C ARG A 24 -7.63 -4.32 -31.42
N SER A 25 -6.33 -4.61 -31.36
CA SER A 25 -5.84 -5.97 -31.47
C SER A 25 -6.34 -6.83 -30.30
N LEU A 26 -6.45 -8.14 -30.52
CA LEU A 26 -6.82 -9.08 -29.46
C LEU A 26 -5.82 -9.02 -28.29
N ASP A 27 -4.54 -8.77 -28.59
CA ASP A 27 -3.48 -8.61 -27.59
C ASP A 27 -3.71 -7.38 -26.71
N GLU A 28 -4.18 -6.26 -27.28
CA GLU A 28 -4.52 -5.06 -26.50
C GLU A 28 -5.75 -5.28 -25.61
N ILE A 29 -6.74 -6.04 -26.06
CA ILE A 29 -7.92 -6.38 -25.26
C ILE A 29 -7.50 -7.26 -24.08
N ASN A 30 -6.76 -8.34 -24.33
CA ASN A 30 -6.26 -9.23 -23.28
C ASN A 30 -5.38 -8.48 -22.26
N ALA A 31 -4.55 -7.54 -22.71
CA ALA A 31 -3.70 -6.74 -21.83
C ALA A 31 -4.51 -5.83 -20.90
N VAL A 32 -5.66 -5.30 -21.36
CA VAL A 32 -6.56 -4.50 -20.52
C VAL A 32 -7.27 -5.39 -19.49
N ASP A 33 -7.74 -6.56 -19.89
CA ASP A 33 -8.40 -7.51 -18.98
C ASP A 33 -7.45 -8.03 -17.89
N ASP A 34 -6.21 -8.38 -18.26
CA ASP A 34 -5.17 -8.78 -17.31
C ASP A 34 -4.87 -7.64 -16.32
N TYR A 35 -4.78 -6.42 -16.82
CA TYR A 35 -4.53 -5.24 -15.98
C TYR A 35 -5.69 -4.97 -15.01
N GLU A 36 -6.93 -5.06 -15.47
CA GLU A 36 -8.12 -4.95 -14.61
C GLU A 36 -8.08 -5.99 -13.47
N LYS A 37 -7.78 -7.24 -13.81
CA LYS A 37 -7.67 -8.32 -12.84
C LYS A 37 -6.60 -8.04 -11.78
N GLU A 38 -5.42 -7.58 -12.19
CA GLU A 38 -4.34 -7.22 -11.27
C GLU A 38 -4.74 -6.05 -10.35
N LEU A 39 -5.46 -5.04 -10.85
CA LEU A 39 -5.99 -3.96 -10.01
C LEU A 39 -7.01 -4.47 -8.99
N ARG A 40 -7.94 -5.34 -9.39
CA ARG A 40 -8.92 -5.94 -8.47
C ARG A 40 -8.21 -6.76 -7.38
N LEU A 41 -7.18 -7.53 -7.74
CA LEU A 41 -6.37 -8.29 -6.78
C LEU A 41 -5.61 -7.38 -5.81
N LEU A 42 -5.03 -6.28 -6.31
CA LEU A 42 -4.36 -5.29 -5.48
C LEU A 42 -5.32 -4.68 -4.45
N VAL A 43 -6.48 -4.20 -4.90
CA VAL A 43 -7.52 -3.61 -4.03
C VAL A 43 -7.94 -4.61 -2.95
N MET A 44 -8.27 -5.84 -3.34
CA MET A 44 -8.72 -6.88 -2.42
C MET A 44 -7.63 -7.23 -1.38
N SER A 45 -6.40 -7.40 -1.84
CA SER A 45 -5.25 -7.74 -0.98
C SER A 45 -4.96 -6.64 0.04
N LEU A 46 -4.95 -5.38 -0.40
CA LEU A 46 -4.68 -4.24 0.49
C LEU A 46 -5.82 -4.01 1.48
N LYS A 47 -7.08 -4.15 1.08
CA LYS A 47 -8.22 -4.07 2.01
C LYS A 47 -8.10 -5.13 3.11
N GLY A 48 -7.86 -6.39 2.75
CA GLY A 48 -7.67 -7.46 3.73
C GLY A 48 -6.45 -7.24 4.64
N ALA A 49 -5.35 -6.69 4.09
CA ALA A 49 -4.18 -6.34 4.89
C ALA A 49 -4.48 -5.19 5.87
N MET A 50 -5.26 -4.18 5.46
CA MET A 50 -5.65 -3.07 6.33
C MET A 50 -6.57 -3.52 7.46
N GLU A 51 -7.52 -4.42 7.19
CA GLU A 51 -8.38 -5.01 8.24
C GLU A 51 -7.54 -5.72 9.32
N CYS A 52 -6.50 -6.46 8.92
CA CYS A 52 -5.54 -7.04 9.87
C CYS A 52 -4.71 -5.95 10.57
N GLY A 53 -4.32 -4.90 9.84
CA GLY A 53 -3.55 -3.76 10.33
C GLY A 53 -4.27 -2.98 11.42
N ASP A 54 -5.60 -2.91 11.39
CA ASP A 54 -6.41 -2.22 12.39
C ASP A 54 -6.35 -2.88 13.78
N LEU A 55 -5.96 -4.16 13.86
CA LEU A 55 -5.80 -4.90 15.12
C LEU A 55 -4.41 -4.72 15.75
N LEU A 56 -3.42 -4.28 14.96
CA LEU A 56 -2.04 -4.20 15.41
C LEU A 56 -1.78 -3.17 16.52
N PRO A 57 -2.44 -2.00 16.58
CA PRO A 57 -2.25 -1.06 17.69
C PRO A 57 -2.61 -1.68 19.05
N ASP A 58 -3.78 -2.34 19.14
CA ASP A 58 -4.22 -3.03 20.35
C ASP A 58 -3.25 -4.16 20.75
N MET A 59 -2.67 -4.85 19.76
CA MET A 59 -1.66 -5.88 20.01
C MET A 59 -0.37 -5.28 20.56
N ILE A 60 0.09 -4.14 20.02
CA ILE A 60 1.28 -3.42 20.49
C ILE A 60 1.04 -2.95 21.93
N ASP A 61 -0.09 -2.32 22.22
CA ASP A 61 -0.44 -1.87 23.57
C ASP A 61 -0.51 -3.04 24.57
N GLY A 62 -1.00 -4.20 24.10
CA GLY A 62 -1.07 -5.43 24.89
C GLY A 62 0.30 -6.07 25.20
N MET A 63 1.39 -5.63 24.59
CA MET A 63 2.75 -6.14 24.87
C MET A 63 3.31 -5.66 26.21
N GLY A 64 2.74 -4.60 26.82
CA GLY A 64 3.27 -4.02 28.05
C GLY A 64 4.70 -3.49 27.85
N ASP A 65 5.61 -3.74 28.79
CA ASP A 65 7.00 -3.24 28.73
C ASP A 65 7.91 -4.04 27.76
N ILE A 66 7.33 -4.85 26.87
CA ILE A 66 8.09 -5.61 25.88
C ILE A 66 8.20 -4.75 24.62
N PRO A 67 9.43 -4.39 24.17
CA PRO A 67 9.60 -3.61 22.95
C PRO A 67 9.25 -4.42 21.71
N VAL A 68 8.70 -3.74 20.70
CA VAL A 68 8.52 -4.24 19.35
C VAL A 68 9.90 -4.44 18.70
N PRO A 69 10.19 -5.61 18.12
CA PRO A 69 11.45 -5.87 17.44
C PRO A 69 11.72 -4.90 16.28
N GLU A 70 12.97 -4.43 16.16
CA GLU A 70 13.41 -3.51 15.09
C GLU A 70 13.14 -4.07 13.68
N ASP A 71 13.27 -5.39 13.49
CA ASP A 71 12.96 -6.05 12.22
C ASP A 71 11.49 -5.83 11.78
N ASN A 72 10.57 -5.72 12.74
CA ASN A 72 9.16 -5.44 12.45
C ASN A 72 8.96 -3.97 12.05
N ILE A 73 9.69 -3.04 12.67
CA ILE A 73 9.67 -1.62 12.32
C ILE A 73 10.25 -1.42 10.90
N CYS A 74 11.40 -2.06 10.62
CA CYS A 74 12.01 -2.11 9.28
C CYS A 74 11.05 -2.69 8.24
N TYR A 75 10.30 -3.74 8.61
CA TYR A 75 9.29 -4.33 7.72
C TYR A 75 8.17 -3.34 7.38
N LEU A 76 7.63 -2.62 8.37
CA LEU A 76 6.59 -1.60 8.16
C LEU A 76 7.09 -0.49 7.23
N GLU A 77 8.31 -0.01 7.43
CA GLU A 77 8.93 1.00 6.55
C GLU A 77 9.14 0.48 5.12
N SER A 78 9.61 -0.76 4.95
CA SER A 78 9.78 -1.38 3.64
C SER A 78 8.45 -1.48 2.88
N ARG A 79 7.37 -1.86 3.59
CA ARG A 79 6.02 -1.93 3.01
C ARG A 79 5.48 -0.55 2.66
N GLN A 80 5.69 0.44 3.51
CA GLN A 80 5.33 1.83 3.23
C GLN A 80 6.01 2.33 1.94
N ASN A 81 7.31 2.07 1.79
CA ASN A 81 8.07 2.45 0.59
C ASN A 81 7.56 1.72 -0.68
N MET A 82 7.22 0.43 -0.57
CA MET A 82 6.61 -0.33 -1.66
C MET A 82 5.26 0.26 -2.09
N LEU A 83 4.39 0.60 -1.14
CA LEU A 83 3.09 1.23 -1.42
C LEU A 83 3.26 2.59 -2.10
N GLN A 84 4.22 3.40 -1.65
CA GLN A 84 4.54 4.67 -2.29
C GLN A 84 5.01 4.48 -3.74
N ALA A 85 5.86 3.49 -4.00
CA ALA A 85 6.35 3.19 -5.35
C ALA A 85 5.21 2.75 -6.28
N ILE A 86 4.32 1.89 -5.80
CA ILE A 86 3.12 1.44 -6.53
C ILE A 86 2.19 2.63 -6.83
N TRP A 87 1.89 3.44 -5.81
CA TRP A 87 1.03 4.61 -5.96
C TRP A 87 1.60 5.62 -6.97
N ARG A 88 2.90 5.94 -6.89
CA ARG A 88 3.58 6.82 -7.86
C ARG A 88 3.57 6.25 -9.26
N ASN A 89 3.77 4.94 -9.41
CA ASN A 89 3.68 4.29 -10.72
C ASN A 89 2.27 4.48 -11.30
N MET A 90 1.23 4.27 -10.49
CA MET A 90 -0.15 4.46 -10.91
C MET A 90 -0.45 5.90 -11.28
N GLU A 91 -0.04 6.86 -10.45
CA GLU A 91 -0.25 8.28 -10.69
C GLU A 91 0.41 8.74 -12.00
N ASN A 92 1.66 8.33 -12.24
CA ASN A 92 2.40 8.69 -13.46
C ASN A 92 1.80 8.10 -14.74
N ASN A 93 1.15 6.94 -14.65
CA ASN A 93 0.58 6.25 -15.81
C ASN A 93 -0.94 6.45 -15.96
N ARG A 94 -1.61 7.09 -14.99
CA ARG A 94 -3.07 7.24 -14.94
C ARG A 94 -3.64 7.83 -16.24
N ALA A 95 -3.08 8.91 -16.75
CA ALA A 95 -3.57 9.55 -17.97
C ALA A 95 -3.51 8.61 -19.18
N THR A 96 -2.38 7.89 -19.33
CA THR A 96 -2.17 6.89 -20.39
C THR A 96 -3.15 5.74 -20.27
N TRP A 97 -3.41 5.26 -19.05
CA TRP A 97 -4.36 4.18 -18.82
C TRP A 97 -5.80 4.60 -19.10
N LEU A 98 -6.21 5.79 -18.68
CA LEU A 98 -7.53 6.32 -18.96
C LEU A 98 -7.77 6.53 -20.46
N GLU A 99 -6.77 7.02 -21.19
CA GLU A 99 -6.85 7.15 -22.65
C GLU A 99 -7.03 5.78 -23.32
N ARG A 100 -6.22 4.80 -22.89
CA ARG A 100 -6.31 3.42 -23.41
C ARG A 100 -7.59 2.72 -22.98
N CYS A 101 -8.26 3.12 -21.92
CA CYS A 101 -9.40 2.38 -21.37
C CYS A 101 -10.71 3.16 -21.43
N ARG A 102 -10.77 4.19 -22.28
CA ARG A 102 -11.95 5.06 -22.47
C ARG A 102 -13.25 4.34 -22.83
N GLU A 103 -13.14 3.12 -23.37
CA GLU A 103 -14.27 2.27 -23.79
C GLU A 103 -14.66 1.23 -22.72
N HIS A 104 -13.96 1.17 -21.58
CA HIS A 104 -14.29 0.32 -20.44
C HIS A 104 -14.90 1.17 -19.33
N ASP A 105 -16.17 0.90 -19.01
CA ASP A 105 -16.94 1.74 -18.08
C ASP A 105 -16.42 1.66 -16.63
N GLU A 106 -15.91 0.50 -16.19
CA GLU A 106 -15.51 0.28 -14.77
C GLU A 106 -14.03 0.56 -14.48
N LEU A 107 -13.15 0.54 -15.50
CA LEU A 107 -11.70 0.61 -15.26
C LEU A 107 -11.22 1.96 -14.69
N PRO A 108 -11.73 3.12 -15.15
CA PRO A 108 -11.37 4.40 -14.54
C PRO A 108 -11.65 4.45 -13.03
N GLU A 109 -12.80 3.94 -12.61
CA GLU A 109 -13.21 3.91 -11.21
C GLU A 109 -12.31 2.95 -10.41
N LEU A 110 -11.97 1.79 -10.99
CA LEU A 110 -11.08 0.82 -10.36
C LEU A 110 -9.65 1.37 -10.19
N ILE A 111 -9.13 2.15 -11.14
CA ILE A 111 -7.82 2.80 -11.01
C ILE A 111 -7.86 3.80 -9.84
N ASP A 112 -8.90 4.62 -9.76
CA ASP A 112 -9.05 5.59 -8.67
C ASP A 112 -9.23 4.90 -7.31
N GLU A 113 -9.97 3.80 -7.26
CA GLU A 113 -10.09 2.95 -6.07
C GLU A 113 -8.73 2.37 -5.64
N ALA A 114 -7.98 1.78 -6.58
CA ALA A 114 -6.66 1.22 -6.30
C ALA A 114 -5.69 2.27 -5.77
N MET A 115 -5.67 3.47 -6.37
CA MET A 115 -4.86 4.59 -5.88
C MET A 115 -5.28 5.04 -4.48
N SER A 116 -6.58 5.12 -4.21
CA SER A 116 -7.11 5.47 -2.89
C SER A 116 -6.72 4.45 -1.83
N VAL A 117 -6.89 3.15 -2.12
CA VAL A 117 -6.55 2.06 -1.20
C VAL A 117 -5.05 2.00 -0.93
N CYS A 118 -4.20 2.19 -1.96
CA CYS A 118 -2.75 2.29 -1.75
C CYS A 118 -2.38 3.43 -0.80
N ARG A 119 -3.03 4.59 -0.93
CA ARG A 119 -2.79 5.73 -0.05
C ARG A 119 -3.24 5.48 1.38
N GLN A 120 -4.43 4.89 1.57
CA GLN A 120 -4.92 4.53 2.90
C GLN A 120 -4.01 3.51 3.59
N ALA A 121 -3.57 2.48 2.86
CA ALA A 121 -2.63 1.50 3.37
C ALA A 121 -1.27 2.14 3.72
N PHE A 122 -0.78 3.09 2.92
CA PHE A 122 0.43 3.85 3.22
C PHE A 122 0.30 4.61 4.55
N ASP A 123 -0.80 5.34 4.71
CA ASP A 123 -1.05 6.15 5.92
C ASP A 123 -1.21 5.24 7.17
N GLN A 124 -1.83 4.07 7.02
CA GLN A 124 -1.95 3.10 8.12
C GLN A 124 -0.58 2.54 8.53
N MET A 125 0.28 2.18 7.56
CA MET A 125 1.64 1.69 7.84
C MET A 125 2.48 2.76 8.54
N GLU A 126 2.33 4.03 8.16
CA GLU A 126 3.00 5.14 8.84
C GLU A 126 2.58 5.23 10.31
N LYS A 127 1.27 5.21 10.57
CA LYS A 127 0.73 5.26 11.93
C LYS A 127 1.22 4.09 12.78
N LEU A 128 1.18 2.88 12.23
CA LEU A 128 1.67 1.68 12.92
C LEU A 128 3.15 1.76 13.26
N ARG A 129 3.97 2.27 12.33
CA ARG A 129 5.40 2.45 12.56
C ARG A 129 5.63 3.45 13.70
N TRP A 130 4.96 4.60 13.69
CA TRP A 130 5.08 5.59 14.76
C TRP A 130 4.63 5.03 16.10
N HIS A 131 3.50 4.32 16.13
CA HIS A 131 2.98 3.69 17.35
C HIS A 131 3.97 2.68 17.94
N ALA A 132 4.58 1.83 17.10
CA ALA A 132 5.61 0.89 17.54
C ALA A 132 6.88 1.59 18.07
N MET A 133 7.28 2.70 17.44
CA MET A 133 8.43 3.49 17.89
C MET A 133 8.16 4.19 19.23
N GLU A 134 6.97 4.78 19.40
CA GLU A 134 6.55 5.40 20.66
C GLU A 134 6.48 4.37 21.78
N HIS A 135 5.88 3.20 21.53
CA HIS A 135 5.86 2.07 22.47
C HIS A 135 7.27 1.66 22.91
N ASN A 136 8.21 1.56 21.97
CA ASN A 136 9.60 1.21 22.28
C ASN A 136 10.28 2.26 23.17
N VAL A 137 10.04 3.55 22.91
CA VAL A 137 10.55 4.64 23.77
C VAL A 137 9.97 4.55 25.18
N ASP A 138 8.69 4.20 25.32
CA ASP A 138 8.07 4.02 26.63
C ASP A 138 8.57 2.77 27.37
N CYS A 139 8.98 1.73 26.65
CA CYS A 139 9.63 0.54 27.20
C CYS A 139 11.08 0.78 27.66
N GLU A 140 11.73 1.85 27.19
CA GLU A 140 13.10 2.14 27.62
C GLU A 140 13.11 2.37 29.14
N PRO A 141 14.12 1.83 29.85
CA PRO A 141 14.27 2.11 31.26
C PRO A 141 14.41 3.62 31.42
N LYS A 142 13.34 4.26 31.93
CA LYS A 142 13.32 5.67 32.32
C LYS A 142 14.34 5.76 33.44
N GLY A 143 15.58 6.09 33.05
CA GLY A 143 16.76 5.89 33.88
C GLY A 143 16.42 6.26 35.29
N GLU A 144 16.60 5.33 36.24
CA GLU A 144 16.42 5.63 37.65
C GLU A 144 17.14 6.95 37.88
N GLY A 145 16.37 8.03 38.09
CA GLY A 145 16.94 9.35 38.21
C GLY A 145 18.01 9.22 39.27
N LYS A 146 19.28 9.32 38.86
CA LYS A 146 20.39 9.08 39.77
C LYS A 146 20.19 10.12 40.85
N LEU A 147 19.72 9.70 42.03
CA LEU A 147 19.50 10.60 43.14
C LEU A 147 20.84 11.29 43.35
N LEU A 148 20.89 12.59 43.09
CA LEU A 148 22.05 13.42 43.38
C LEU A 148 22.10 13.54 44.90
N SER A 149 22.56 12.46 45.53
CA SER A 149 22.54 12.29 46.99
C SER A 149 23.72 12.97 47.67
N SER A 150 24.71 13.43 46.89
CA SER A 150 25.85 14.18 47.39
C SER A 150 26.06 15.49 46.59
N PRO A 151 26.61 16.54 47.22
CA PRO A 151 27.04 17.76 46.53
C PRO A 151 28.02 17.48 45.38
N GLU A 152 28.85 16.44 45.52
CA GLU A 152 29.85 16.04 44.51
C GLU A 152 29.19 15.46 43.25
N ASP A 153 28.06 14.74 43.40
CA ASP A 153 27.27 14.25 42.26
C ASP A 153 26.63 15.40 41.49
N VAL A 154 26.20 16.46 42.18
CA VAL A 154 25.63 17.67 41.56
C VAL A 154 26.69 18.40 40.75
N ASP A 155 27.88 18.60 41.33
CA ASP A 155 28.99 19.29 40.65
C ASP A 155 29.49 18.51 39.43
N ALA A 156 29.58 17.18 39.53
CA ALA A 156 29.93 16.31 38.41
C ALA A 156 28.90 16.37 37.27
N TRP A 157 27.61 16.49 37.60
CA TRP A 157 26.55 16.65 36.61
C TRP A 157 26.62 18.01 35.91
N PHE A 158 26.80 19.11 36.65
CA PHE A 158 26.96 20.44 36.05
C PHE A 158 28.23 20.57 35.20
N ALA A 159 29.29 19.85 35.53
CA ALA A 159 30.51 19.80 34.71
C ALA A 159 30.34 19.01 33.39
N SER A 160 29.26 18.24 33.26
CA SER A 160 28.96 17.41 32.08
C SER A 160 27.93 18.01 31.12
N LEU A 161 27.33 19.15 31.49
CA LEU A 161 26.47 19.99 30.65
C LEU A 161 27.30 20.93 29.76
#